data_AF-A0A6V8PT92-F1
#
_entry.id   AF-A0A6V8PT92-F1
#
_cell.length_a   1.000
_cell.length_b   1.000
_cell.length_c   1.000
_cell.angle_alpha   90.00
_cell.angle_beta   90.00
_cell.angle_gamma   90.00
#
_symmetry.space_group_name_H-M   'P 1'
#
loop_
_entity.id
_entity.type
_entity.pdbx_description
1 polymer ?
#
loop_
_entity_poly.entity_id
_entity_poly.type
_entity_poly.pdbx_seq_one_letter_code
_entity_poly.pdbx_strand_id
1 'polypeptide(L)'
;TFLAEYDPKMREKRGVYYTPEPVVSYIVRSLHHILKEYFDKKDGFASQSVTVLDPAAGTLTFLAEAAKLATEEFTSKYGEGKKAGFIKEHILKNFYAFELMMSPYAVGHLKMSFLLEELGYKLHEEDRFKLYLTNTLGMEELSQTELPGMISLSEESHLAGKVKKEQPILVVLGNPPYSGHSSNVY
;
A
#
# COMPACT_ATOMS: atom_id res chain seq x y z
N THR A 1 19.99 7.90 -3.84
CA THR A 1 18.59 8.10 -3.38
C THR A 1 18.58 8.19 -1.87
N PHE A 2 17.55 8.77 -1.24
CA PHE A 2 17.44 8.91 0.22
C PHE A 2 17.61 7.57 0.98
N LEU A 3 17.25 6.44 0.36
CA LEU A 3 17.42 5.08 0.88
C LEU A 3 18.84 4.50 0.68
N ALA A 4 19.69 5.15 -0.11
CA ALA A 4 21.09 4.78 -0.26
C ALA A 4 21.93 5.22 0.94
N GLU A 5 21.44 6.18 1.73
CA GLU A 5 22.04 6.54 3.03
C GLU A 5 21.59 5.66 4.18
N TYR A 6 20.68 4.72 3.93
CA TYR A 6 20.36 3.68 4.89
C TYR A 6 21.39 2.57 4.73
N ASP A 7 22.22 2.37 5.77
CA ASP A 7 23.28 1.33 5.81
C ASP A 7 22.75 0.02 5.19
N PRO A 8 23.36 -0.47 4.09
CA PRO A 8 22.96 -1.71 3.41
C PRO A 8 22.78 -2.89 4.38
N LYS A 9 23.60 -2.96 5.44
CA LYS A 9 23.52 -4.00 6.47
C LYS A 9 22.29 -3.84 7.38
N MET A 10 21.86 -2.60 7.65
CA MET A 10 20.62 -2.33 8.40
C MET A 10 19.38 -2.66 7.58
N ARG A 11 19.44 -2.50 6.25
CA ARG A 11 18.34 -2.86 5.34
C ARG A 11 18.11 -4.37 5.30
N GLU A 12 19.18 -5.14 5.13
CA GLU A 12 19.15 -6.59 5.05
C GLU A 12 18.76 -7.22 6.40
N LYS A 13 19.35 -6.76 7.52
CA LYS A 13 18.97 -7.21 8.88
C LYS A 13 17.51 -6.91 9.24
N ARG A 14 16.91 -5.87 8.64
CA ARG A 14 15.51 -5.49 8.89
C ARG A 14 14.54 -5.99 7.83
N GLY A 15 15.01 -6.79 6.86
CA GLY A 15 14.17 -7.40 5.83
C GLY A 15 13.59 -6.42 4.80
N VAL A 16 14.18 -5.22 4.65
CA VAL A 16 13.69 -4.18 3.72
C VAL A 16 14.33 -4.37 2.36
N TYR A 17 13.65 -5.12 1.49
CA TYR A 17 14.11 -5.43 0.13
C TYR A 17 13.43 -4.52 -0.90
N TYR A 18 14.24 -3.84 -1.72
CA TYR A 18 13.73 -3.06 -2.85
C TYR A 18 13.36 -4.01 -3.98
N THR A 19 12.10 -3.98 -4.41
CA THR A 19 11.63 -4.75 -5.55
C THR A 19 11.89 -3.96 -6.82
N PRO A 20 12.64 -4.49 -7.81
CA PRO A 20 12.89 -3.79 -9.07
C PRO A 20 11.59 -3.42 -9.77
N GLU A 21 11.53 -2.21 -10.34
CA GLU A 21 10.33 -1.69 -11.02
C GLU A 21 9.79 -2.64 -12.10
N PRO A 22 10.60 -3.30 -12.97
CA PRO A 22 10.07 -4.24 -13.94
C PRO A 22 9.32 -5.42 -13.31
N VAL A 23 9.75 -5.87 -12.13
CA VAL A 23 9.13 -6.99 -11.41
C VAL A 23 7.79 -6.55 -10.81
N VAL A 24 7.77 -5.39 -10.14
CA VAL A 24 6.53 -4.80 -9.60
C VAL A 24 5.52 -4.62 -10.72
N SER A 25 5.95 -4.01 -11.82
CA SER A 25 5.12 -3.67 -12.97
C SER A 25 4.56 -4.92 -13.66
N TYR A 26 5.35 -6.00 -13.75
CA TYR A 26 4.89 -7.30 -14.24
C TYR A 26 3.81 -7.92 -13.34
N ILE A 27 4.03 -7.97 -12.03
CA ILE A 27 3.08 -8.54 -11.07
C ILE A 27 1.76 -7.77 -11.10
N VAL A 28 1.82 -6.44 -11.02
CA VAL A 28 0.64 -5.58 -11.02
C VAL A 28 -0.15 -5.73 -12.31
N ARG A 29 0.48 -5.69 -13.50
CA ARG A 29 -0.25 -5.91 -14.76
C ARG A 29 -0.85 -7.31 -14.88
N SER A 30 -0.15 -8.33 -14.37
CA SER A 30 -0.67 -9.70 -14.36
C SER A 30 -1.91 -9.83 -13.49
N LEU A 31 -1.90 -9.26 -12.28
CA LEU A 31 -3.09 -9.23 -11.40
C LEU A 31 -4.23 -8.42 -12.02
N HIS A 32 -3.93 -7.29 -12.64
CA HIS A 32 -4.93 -6.48 -13.36
C HIS A 32 -5.63 -7.29 -14.46
N HIS A 33 -4.87 -8.09 -15.21
CA HIS A 33 -5.40 -8.97 -16.24
C HIS A 33 -6.22 -10.13 -15.65
N ILE A 34 -5.72 -10.78 -14.59
CA ILE A 34 -6.43 -11.86 -13.89
C ILE A 34 -7.78 -11.38 -13.36
N LEU A 35 -7.84 -10.18 -12.79
CA LEU A 35 -9.08 -9.56 -12.32
C LEU A 35 -10.13 -9.45 -13.45
N LYS A 36 -9.68 -9.08 -14.66
CA LYS A 36 -10.54 -8.93 -15.84
C LYS A 36 -11.02 -10.27 -16.38
N GLU A 37 -10.13 -11.25 -16.47
CA GLU A 37 -10.44 -12.54 -17.09
C GLU A 37 -11.20 -13.51 -16.17
N TYR A 38 -10.80 -13.59 -14.89
CA TYR A 38 -11.25 -14.66 -14.00
C TYR A 38 -12.16 -14.19 -12.86
N PHE A 39 -12.24 -12.88 -12.58
CA PHE A 39 -13.00 -12.33 -11.44
C PHE A 39 -14.14 -11.37 -11.86
N ASP A 40 -14.44 -11.29 -13.16
CA ASP A 40 -15.46 -10.38 -13.75
C ASP A 40 -15.29 -8.91 -13.30
N LYS A 41 -14.04 -8.48 -13.09
CA LYS A 41 -13.69 -7.08 -12.82
C LYS A 41 -13.22 -6.45 -14.11
N LYS A 42 -14.17 -6.00 -14.94
CA LYS A 42 -13.92 -5.55 -16.33
C LYS A 42 -12.88 -4.43 -16.47
N ASP A 43 -12.63 -3.68 -15.41
CA ASP A 43 -11.63 -2.60 -15.36
C ASP A 43 -10.42 -2.95 -14.48
N GLY A 44 -10.26 -4.23 -14.16
CA GLY A 44 -9.20 -4.73 -13.29
C GLY A 44 -9.19 -3.98 -11.96
N PHE A 45 -8.04 -3.42 -11.59
CA PHE A 45 -7.90 -2.60 -10.39
C PHE A 45 -8.80 -1.36 -10.34
N ALA A 46 -9.32 -0.87 -11.46
CA ALA A 46 -10.21 0.28 -11.50
C ALA A 46 -11.68 -0.08 -11.22
N SER A 47 -12.03 -1.36 -11.14
CA SER A 47 -13.39 -1.77 -10.80
C SER A 47 -13.70 -1.43 -9.33
N GLN A 48 -14.79 -0.72 -9.08
CA GLN A 48 -15.15 -0.17 -7.75
C GLN A 48 -15.24 -1.20 -6.62
N SER A 49 -15.51 -2.47 -6.94
CA SER A 49 -15.58 -3.57 -5.97
C SER A 49 -14.23 -4.19 -5.62
N VAL A 50 -13.13 -3.69 -6.21
CA VAL A 50 -11.78 -4.19 -5.95
C VAL A 50 -11.18 -3.46 -4.76
N THR A 51 -10.87 -4.23 -3.73
CA THR A 51 -10.11 -3.82 -2.55
C THR A 51 -8.74 -4.48 -2.57
N VAL A 52 -7.70 -3.71 -2.24
CA VAL A 52 -6.31 -4.10 -2.41
C VAL A 52 -5.54 -3.91 -1.12
N LEU A 53 -4.75 -4.89 -0.71
CA LEU A 53 -3.87 -4.81 0.45
C LEU A 53 -2.42 -5.14 0.08
N ASP A 54 -1.50 -4.27 0.48
CA ASP A 54 -0.08 -4.62 0.62
C ASP A 54 0.28 -4.82 2.10
N PRO A 55 0.50 -6.06 2.57
CA PRO A 55 0.75 -6.36 3.97
C PRO A 55 2.17 -6.00 4.44
N ALA A 56 3.08 -5.63 3.54
CA ALA A 56 4.46 -5.29 3.85
C ALA A 56 4.97 -4.25 2.83
N ALA A 57 4.35 -3.08 2.89
CA ALA A 57 4.39 -2.12 1.79
C ALA A 57 5.76 -1.50 1.54
N GLY A 58 6.64 -1.45 2.55
CA GLY A 58 7.90 -0.75 2.48
C GLY A 58 7.65 0.70 2.06
N THR A 59 8.23 1.09 0.93
CA THR A 59 8.06 2.43 0.33
C THR A 59 6.90 2.53 -0.65
N LEU A 60 5.89 1.66 -0.49
CA LEU A 60 4.60 1.68 -1.19
C LEU A 60 4.68 1.45 -2.70
N THR A 61 5.71 0.76 -3.18
CA THR A 61 5.98 0.64 -4.63
C THR A 61 4.90 -0.14 -5.37
N PHE A 62 4.37 -1.23 -4.79
CA PHE A 62 3.32 -2.03 -5.42
C PHE A 62 1.99 -1.28 -5.55
N LEU A 63 1.53 -0.62 -4.49
CA LEU A 63 0.28 0.13 -4.55
C LEU A 63 0.38 1.40 -5.37
N ALA A 64 1.54 2.06 -5.41
CA ALA A 64 1.78 3.18 -6.32
C ALA A 64 1.59 2.76 -7.79
N GLU A 65 2.20 1.64 -8.20
CA GLU A 65 2.05 1.10 -9.55
C GLU A 65 0.61 0.64 -9.82
N ALA A 66 -0.05 0.00 -8.86
CA ALA A 66 -1.45 -0.43 -8.99
C ALA A 66 -2.41 0.76 -9.11
N ALA A 67 -2.22 1.82 -8.32
CA ALA A 67 -3.01 3.04 -8.38
C ALA A 67 -2.82 3.79 -9.70
N LYS A 68 -1.58 3.86 -10.19
CA LYS A 68 -1.26 4.42 -11.51
C LYS A 68 -1.99 3.65 -12.61
N LEU A 69 -1.81 2.33 -12.67
CA LEU A 69 -2.45 1.48 -13.68
C LEU A 69 -3.99 1.56 -13.62
N ALA A 70 -4.57 1.56 -12.42
CA ALA A 70 -6.01 1.71 -12.23
C ALA A 70 -6.51 3.06 -12.74
N THR A 71 -5.76 4.13 -12.49
CA THR A 71 -6.10 5.48 -12.97
C THR A 71 -6.01 5.56 -14.49
N GLU A 72 -4.96 5.00 -15.10
CA GLU A 72 -4.78 4.91 -16.56
C GLU A 72 -5.91 4.11 -17.24
N GLU A 73 -6.28 2.95 -16.70
CA GLU A 73 -7.42 2.16 -17.21
C GLU A 73 -8.71 2.98 -17.11
N PHE A 74 -8.97 3.62 -15.97
CA PHE A 74 -10.16 4.41 -15.76
C PHE A 74 -10.25 5.60 -16.75
N THR A 75 -9.18 6.38 -16.89
CA THR A 75 -9.19 7.55 -17.77
C THR A 75 -9.28 7.17 -19.24
N SER A 76 -8.67 6.05 -19.64
CA SER A 76 -8.77 5.54 -21.02
C SER A 76 -10.21 5.21 -21.44
N LYS A 77 -11.05 4.76 -20.50
CA LYS A 77 -12.44 4.34 -20.75
C LYS A 77 -13.48 5.44 -20.47
N TYR A 78 -13.25 6.24 -19.43
CA TYR A 78 -14.26 7.17 -18.88
C TYR A 78 -13.85 8.64 -18.99
N GLY A 79 -12.65 8.92 -19.49
CA GLY A 79 -12.11 10.26 -19.69
C GLY A 79 -11.55 10.91 -18.42
N GLU A 80 -10.77 11.97 -18.63
CA GLU A 80 -10.04 12.71 -17.58
C GLU A 80 -10.96 13.45 -16.59
N GLY A 81 -12.16 13.87 -17.02
CA GLY A 81 -13.04 14.73 -16.22
C GLY A 81 -13.53 14.10 -14.90
N LYS A 82 -13.51 12.78 -14.79
CA LYS A 82 -13.91 12.04 -13.57
C LYS A 82 -12.72 11.48 -12.78
N LYS A 83 -11.49 11.73 -13.22
CA LYS A 83 -10.26 11.18 -12.63
C LYS A 83 -10.11 11.53 -11.14
N ALA A 84 -10.33 12.78 -10.77
CA ALA A 84 -10.21 13.21 -9.39
C ALA A 84 -11.22 12.50 -8.46
N GLY A 85 -12.46 12.36 -8.92
CA GLY A 85 -13.50 11.60 -8.21
C GLY A 85 -13.11 10.13 -8.07
N PHE A 86 -12.60 9.50 -9.14
CA PHE A 86 -12.10 8.13 -9.10
C PHE A 86 -10.98 7.93 -8.09
N ILE A 87 -9.97 8.80 -8.07
CA ILE A 87 -8.87 8.73 -7.11
C ILE A 87 -9.41 8.82 -5.68
N LYS A 88 -10.27 9.80 -5.41
CA LYS A 88 -10.83 10.04 -4.07
C LYS A 88 -11.75 8.91 -3.59
N GLU A 89 -12.61 8.43 -4.46
CA GLU A 89 -13.69 7.50 -4.10
C GLU A 89 -13.30 6.03 -4.22
N HIS A 90 -12.28 5.72 -5.01
CA HIS A 90 -11.80 4.36 -5.22
C HIS A 90 -10.40 4.16 -4.66
N ILE A 91 -9.39 4.86 -5.17
CA ILE A 91 -7.99 4.63 -4.77
C ILE A 91 -7.79 4.90 -3.28
N LEU A 92 -8.15 6.10 -2.80
CA LEU A 92 -7.96 6.45 -1.38
C LEU A 92 -8.85 5.65 -0.43
N LYS A 93 -9.97 5.08 -0.91
CA LYS A 93 -10.90 4.31 -0.08
C LYS A 93 -10.61 2.81 -0.07
N ASN A 94 -10.10 2.24 -1.14
CA ASN A 94 -10.06 0.78 -1.33
C ASN A 94 -8.64 0.19 -1.39
N PHE A 95 -7.60 1.02 -1.35
CA PHE A 95 -6.21 0.57 -1.37
C PHE A 95 -5.61 0.77 0.02
N TYR A 96 -5.14 -0.34 0.60
CA TYR A 96 -4.69 -0.43 1.98
C TYR A 96 -3.25 -0.93 2.01
N ALA A 97 -2.44 -0.39 2.92
CA ALA A 97 -1.07 -0.81 3.11
C ALA A 97 -0.73 -0.88 4.59
N PHE A 98 0.12 -1.83 4.95
CA PHE A 98 0.72 -1.93 6.27
C PHE A 98 2.24 -1.84 6.16
N GLU A 99 2.85 -1.12 7.09
CA GLU A 99 4.29 -1.03 7.23
C GLU A 99 4.65 -1.05 8.71
N LEU A 100 5.75 -1.72 9.07
CA LEU A 100 6.20 -1.84 10.45
C LEU A 100 7.13 -0.69 10.87
N MET A 101 7.90 -0.13 9.93
CA MET A 101 8.95 0.84 10.19
C MET A 101 8.53 2.27 9.84
N MET A 102 8.77 3.22 10.75
CA MET A 102 8.42 4.64 10.57
C MET A 102 9.09 5.30 9.33
N SER A 103 10.32 4.92 9.00
CA SER A 103 11.05 5.49 7.86
C SER A 103 10.42 5.15 6.50
N PRO A 104 10.25 3.86 6.12
CA PRO A 104 9.55 3.52 4.88
C PRO A 104 8.09 3.97 4.89
N TYR A 105 7.42 3.99 6.05
CA TYR A 105 6.09 4.57 6.21
C TYR A 105 6.04 6.05 5.75
N ALA A 106 6.96 6.89 6.25
CA ALA A 106 7.03 8.29 5.85
C ALA A 106 7.36 8.48 4.36
N VAL A 107 8.31 7.68 3.84
CA VAL A 107 8.68 7.68 2.41
C VAL A 107 7.51 7.23 1.54
N GLY A 108 6.72 6.25 1.99
CA GLY A 108 5.54 5.76 1.30
C GLY A 108 4.47 6.84 1.14
N HIS A 109 4.17 7.59 2.21
CA HIS A 109 3.26 8.74 2.15
C HIS A 109 3.78 9.84 1.19
N LEU A 110 5.06 10.20 1.25
CA LEU A 110 5.66 11.17 0.32
C LEU A 110 5.56 10.70 -1.14
N LYS A 111 5.89 9.44 -1.42
CA LYS A 111 5.78 8.85 -2.75
C LYS A 111 4.33 8.94 -3.25
N MET A 112 3.37 8.57 -2.42
CA MET A 112 1.96 8.58 -2.83
C MET A 112 1.49 10.00 -3.11
N SER A 113 1.86 10.98 -2.28
CA SER A 113 1.53 12.39 -2.52
C SER A 113 2.05 12.88 -3.87
N PHE A 114 3.31 12.59 -4.21
CA PHE A 114 3.86 12.95 -5.52
C PHE A 114 3.15 12.25 -6.68
N LEU A 115 2.88 10.94 -6.56
CA LEU A 115 2.15 10.21 -7.59
C LEU A 115 0.75 10.80 -7.80
N LEU A 116 0.02 11.11 -6.73
CA LEU A 116 -1.32 11.70 -6.85
C LEU A 116 -1.25 13.07 -7.52
N GLU A 117 -0.26 13.89 -7.19
CA GLU A 117 -0.04 15.19 -7.84
C GLU A 117 0.28 15.04 -9.34
N GLU A 118 1.14 14.08 -9.70
CA GLU A 118 1.42 13.72 -11.10
C GLU A 118 0.17 13.26 -11.86
N LEU A 119 -0.72 12.53 -11.18
CA LEU A 119 -2.02 12.14 -11.71
C LEU A 119 -3.03 13.31 -11.74
N GLY A 120 -2.66 14.50 -11.26
CA GLY A 120 -3.51 15.69 -11.25
C GLY A 120 -4.48 15.76 -10.07
N TYR A 121 -4.22 15.02 -8.99
CA TYR A 121 -4.99 15.05 -7.74
C TYR A 121 -4.14 15.60 -6.59
N LYS A 122 -4.49 16.79 -6.12
CA LYS A 122 -3.89 17.36 -4.91
C LYS A 122 -4.67 16.91 -3.70
N LEU A 123 -3.98 16.28 -2.74
CA LEU A 123 -4.58 15.88 -1.46
C LEU A 123 -5.14 17.10 -0.72
N HIS A 124 -6.37 16.98 -0.24
CA HIS A 124 -7.01 17.90 0.70
C HIS A 124 -6.70 17.51 2.16
N GLU A 125 -7.00 18.37 3.13
CA GLU A 125 -6.67 18.14 4.56
C GLU A 125 -7.20 16.81 5.11
N GLU A 126 -8.39 16.39 4.68
CA GLU A 126 -9.04 15.14 5.09
C GLU A 126 -8.60 13.92 4.27
N ASP A 127 -7.87 14.13 3.16
CA ASP A 127 -7.43 13.04 2.32
C ASP A 127 -6.18 12.39 2.91
N ARG A 128 -6.23 11.07 3.07
CA ARG A 128 -5.05 10.24 3.36
C ARG A 128 -5.08 8.98 2.54
N PHE A 129 -3.91 8.54 2.06
CA PHE A 129 -3.76 7.17 1.62
C PHE A 129 -3.77 6.25 2.85
N LYS A 130 -4.41 5.08 2.74
CA LYS A 130 -4.57 4.14 3.86
C LYS A 130 -3.33 3.26 4.05
N LEU A 131 -2.18 3.90 4.21
CA LEU A 131 -0.94 3.28 4.68
C LEU A 131 -0.90 3.42 6.20
N TYR A 132 -0.82 2.29 6.90
CA TYR A 132 -0.84 2.24 8.36
C TYR A 132 0.45 1.70 8.96
N LEU A 133 0.88 2.31 10.07
CA LEU A 133 2.05 1.86 10.82
C LEU A 133 1.65 0.74 11.81
N THR A 134 1.88 -0.52 11.44
CA THR A 134 1.46 -1.68 12.23
C THR A 134 2.31 -2.93 11.91
N ASN A 135 2.30 -3.91 12.83
CA ASN A 135 2.72 -5.26 12.50
C ASN A 135 1.56 -6.03 11.86
N THR A 136 1.70 -6.45 10.62
CA THR A 136 0.65 -7.16 9.89
C THR A 136 0.24 -8.49 10.51
N LEU A 137 1.19 -9.24 11.09
CA LEU A 137 0.93 -10.55 11.72
C LEU A 137 0.34 -10.41 13.14
N GLY A 138 0.56 -9.28 13.79
CA GLY A 138 0.00 -9.00 15.11
C GLY A 138 -1.49 -8.68 15.04
N MET A 139 -2.29 -9.34 15.87
CA MET A 139 -3.69 -8.98 16.12
C MET A 139 -3.86 -8.11 17.38
N GLU A 140 -2.82 -7.97 18.19
CA GLU A 140 -2.81 -7.10 19.36
C GLU A 140 -2.86 -5.64 18.91
N GLU A 141 -3.92 -4.94 19.31
CA GLU A 141 -4.01 -3.49 19.14
C GLU A 141 -3.36 -2.81 20.33
N LEU A 142 -2.57 -1.77 20.08
CA LEU A 142 -2.03 -0.93 21.14
C LEU A 142 -3.19 -0.30 21.93
N SER A 143 -3.17 -0.47 23.25
CA SER A 143 -4.15 0.19 24.14
C SER A 143 -4.13 1.69 23.91
N GLN A 144 -5.31 2.32 23.83
CA GLN A 144 -5.41 3.78 23.79
C GLN A 144 -4.63 4.37 24.97
N THR A 145 -3.66 5.20 24.65
CA THR A 145 -2.74 5.80 25.61
C THR A 145 -2.78 7.31 25.42
N GLU A 146 -2.93 8.09 26.49
CA GLU A 146 -3.02 9.55 26.42
C GLU A 146 -1.64 10.25 26.32
N LEU A 147 -0.54 9.49 26.24
CA LEU A 147 0.81 10.02 26.17
C LEU A 147 1.06 10.69 24.79
N PRO A 148 1.57 11.95 24.76
CA PRO A 148 1.88 12.64 23.51
C PRO A 148 2.82 11.82 22.61
N GLY A 149 2.43 11.62 21.35
CA GLY A 149 3.15 10.80 20.37
C GLY A 149 2.82 9.30 20.38
N MET A 150 2.26 8.76 21.47
CA MET A 150 1.73 7.38 21.48
C MET A 150 0.29 7.31 20.98
N ILE A 151 -0.46 8.42 21.06
CA ILE A 151 -1.83 8.54 20.53
C ILE A 151 -1.87 8.18 19.04
N SER A 152 -1.00 8.80 18.22
CA SER A 152 -0.96 8.54 16.78
C SER A 152 -0.57 7.10 16.44
N LEU A 153 0.33 6.48 17.20
CA LEU A 153 0.68 5.06 17.02
C LEU A 153 -0.48 4.13 17.39
N SER A 154 -1.23 4.45 18.45
CA SER A 154 -2.43 3.70 18.83
C SER A 154 -3.53 3.83 17.77
N GLU A 155 -3.75 5.03 17.22
CA GLU A 155 -4.69 5.26 16.13
C GLU A 155 -4.33 4.47 14.87
N GLU A 156 -3.07 4.51 14.44
CA GLU A 156 -2.55 3.73 13.31
C GLU A 156 -2.77 2.22 13.52
N SER A 157 -2.48 1.72 14.73
CA SER A 157 -2.73 0.32 15.11
C SER A 157 -4.22 -0.04 15.05
N HIS A 158 -5.10 0.84 15.55
CA HIS A 158 -6.54 0.59 15.61
C HIS A 158 -7.19 0.62 14.22
N LEU A 159 -6.81 1.59 13.38
CA LEU A 159 -7.27 1.67 12.00
C LEU A 159 -6.82 0.45 11.19
N ALA A 160 -5.58 0.00 11.37
CA ALA A 160 -5.13 -1.24 10.77
C ALA A 160 -5.90 -2.47 11.29
N GLY A 161 -6.22 -2.50 12.60
CA GLY A 161 -7.06 -3.53 13.21
C GLY A 161 -8.43 -3.66 12.54
N LYS A 162 -9.09 -2.52 12.27
CA LYS A 162 -10.36 -2.50 11.50
C LYS A 162 -10.20 -3.07 10.11
N VAL A 163 -9.14 -2.70 9.40
CA VAL A 163 -8.87 -3.25 8.05
C VAL A 163 -8.70 -4.77 8.09
N LYS A 164 -7.89 -5.28 9.03
CA LYS A 164 -7.63 -6.72 9.18
C LYS A 164 -8.89 -7.53 9.51
N LYS A 165 -9.82 -6.95 10.29
CA LYS A 165 -10.99 -7.66 10.83
C LYS A 165 -12.24 -7.52 9.97
N GLU A 166 -12.44 -6.36 9.35
CA GLU A 166 -13.75 -5.98 8.79
C GLU A 166 -13.73 -5.78 7.28
N GLN A 167 -12.59 -5.44 6.68
CA GLN A 167 -12.55 -5.11 5.26
C GLN A 167 -12.41 -6.38 4.41
N PRO A 168 -13.35 -6.67 3.50
CA PRO A 168 -13.21 -7.79 2.58
C PRO A 168 -12.16 -7.43 1.53
N ILE A 169 -10.94 -7.96 1.68
CA ILE A 169 -9.84 -7.75 0.74
C ILE A 169 -9.93 -8.75 -0.41
N LEU A 170 -10.00 -8.25 -1.65
CA LEU A 170 -10.02 -9.08 -2.85
C LEU A 170 -8.60 -9.41 -3.35
N VAL A 171 -7.69 -8.43 -3.32
CA VAL A 171 -6.33 -8.59 -3.82
C VAL A 171 -5.32 -8.35 -2.71
N VAL A 172 -4.43 -9.30 -2.51
CA VAL A 172 -3.22 -9.13 -1.68
C VAL A 172 -2.02 -9.21 -2.61
N LEU A 173 -1.15 -8.21 -2.59
CA LEU A 173 0.09 -8.16 -3.38
C LEU A 173 1.19 -7.48 -2.59
N GLY A 174 2.44 -7.67 -3.01
CA GLY A 174 3.60 -7.05 -2.36
C GLY A 174 4.82 -7.93 -2.46
N ASN A 175 5.90 -7.52 -1.79
CA ASN A 175 7.09 -8.33 -1.59
C ASN A 175 7.28 -8.54 -0.08
N PRO A 176 6.72 -9.61 0.50
CA PRO A 176 6.81 -9.84 1.94
C PRO A 176 8.27 -10.08 2.35
N PRO A 177 8.64 -9.80 3.61
CA PRO A 177 9.98 -10.08 4.11
C PRO A 177 10.26 -11.58 4.07
N TYR A 178 11.44 -11.96 3.59
CA TYR A 178 11.90 -13.35 3.62
C TYR A 178 12.48 -13.66 4.99
N SER A 179 11.82 -14.55 5.75
CA SER A 179 12.42 -15.17 6.95
C SER A 179 13.12 -16.47 6.54
N GLY A 180 14.44 -16.41 6.39
CA GLY A 180 15.24 -17.62 6.47
C GLY A 180 14.97 -18.24 7.84
N HIS A 181 14.35 -19.41 7.91
CA HIS A 181 14.23 -20.12 9.17
C HIS A 181 15.63 -20.31 9.77
N SER A 182 15.69 -20.14 11.10
CA SER A 182 16.81 -20.52 11.98
C SER A 182 17.61 -21.67 11.38
N SER A 183 18.91 -21.48 11.20
CA SER A 183 19.85 -22.59 11.12
C SER A 183 19.76 -23.35 12.45
N ASN A 184 18.74 -24.19 12.62
CA ASN A 184 18.75 -25.22 13.65
C ASN A 184 19.86 -26.17 13.22
N VAL A 185 21.06 -25.88 13.69
CA VAL A 185 22.20 -26.78 13.66
C VAL A 185 21.80 -27.92 14.60
N TYR A 186 21.44 -29.07 14.01
CA TYR A 186 21.38 -30.33 14.73
C TYR A 186 22.78 -30.70 15.25
#